data_AF-A0A9Q1IXF7-F1
#
_entry.id   AF-A0A9Q1IXF7-F1
#
_cell.length_a   1.000
_cell.length_b   1.000
_cell.length_c   1.000
_cell.angle_alpha   90.00
_cell.angle_beta   90.00
_cell.angle_gamma   90.00
#
_symmetry.space_group_name_H-M   'P 1'
#
loop_
_entity.id
_entity.type
_entity.pdbx_description
1 polymer ?
#
loop_
_entity_poly.entity_id
_entity_poly.type
_entity_poly.pdbx_seq_one_letter_code
_entity_poly.pdbx_strand_id
1 'polypeptide(L)'
;VTIEPVPPVVVGETVTLKCNFKTDGRLREIVWFRVTDGGTLKQKIFTYDAMFNTNYSHMEDYRRREDLVYQSTVRLPEVRISDNGPYECHVGIYDRATREKVVLASGNVFLNVMAPPKAIAVVAANTPAQFSRYQAQNFTLVCIVSGGKPEPTVSVLSLIKHPQ
;
A
#
# COMPACT_ATOMS: atom_id res chain seq x y z
N VAL A 1 -14.30 -10.60 9.22
CA VAL A 1 -13.48 -9.38 9.11
C VAL A 1 -13.14 -9.21 7.64
N THR A 2 -13.30 -8.01 7.10
CA THR A 2 -13.06 -7.71 5.69
C THR A 2 -12.19 -6.47 5.62
N ILE A 3 -11.05 -6.55 4.94
CA ILE A 3 -10.20 -5.39 4.71
C ILE A 3 -10.53 -4.80 3.34
N GLU A 4 -10.67 -3.48 3.25
CA GLU A 4 -10.86 -2.81 1.97
C GLU A 4 -9.59 -2.94 1.11
N PRO A 5 -9.73 -3.28 -0.19
CA PRO A 5 -8.58 -3.34 -1.07
C PRO A 5 -7.96 -1.95 -1.21
N VAL A 6 -6.63 -1.92 -1.29
CA VAL A 6 -5.87 -0.68 -1.37
C VAL A 6 -5.21 -0.63 -2.76
N PRO A 7 -5.38 0.47 -3.52
CA PRO A 7 -4.68 0.61 -4.79
C PRO A 7 -3.16 0.72 -4.56
N PRO A 8 -2.33 0.48 -5.59
CA PRO A 8 -0.89 0.74 -5.49
C PRO A 8 -0.61 2.18 -5.05
N VAL A 9 0.35 2.36 -4.15
CA VAL A 9 0.68 3.63 -3.51
C VAL A 9 2.09 4.05 -3.92
N VAL A 10 2.29 5.33 -4.18
CA VAL A 10 3.63 5.86 -4.53
C VAL A 10 4.41 6.20 -3.25
N VAL A 11 5.72 5.97 -3.26
CA VAL A 11 6.61 6.36 -2.14
C VAL A 11 6.39 7.83 -1.75
N GLY A 12 6.32 8.08 -0.44
CA GLY A 12 6.09 9.41 0.14
C GLY A 12 4.61 9.77 0.30
N GLU A 13 3.69 9.05 -0.36
CA GLU A 13 2.26 9.24 -0.14
C GLU A 13 1.82 8.68 1.21
N THR A 14 0.60 9.03 1.61
CA THR A 14 -0.04 8.47 2.80
C THR A 14 -1.12 7.48 2.39
N VAL A 15 -1.11 6.29 2.99
CA VAL A 15 -2.14 5.27 2.78
C VAL A 15 -2.97 5.07 4.04
N THR A 16 -4.24 4.74 3.88
CA THR A 16 -5.14 4.36 4.98
C THR A 16 -5.63 2.94 4.77
N LEU A 17 -5.28 2.04 5.67
CA LEU A 17 -5.79 0.68 5.72
C LEU A 17 -7.11 0.67 6.50
N LYS A 18 -8.13 -0.02 5.99
CA LYS A 18 -9.46 -0.06 6.60
C LYS A 18 -9.95 -1.48 6.77
N CYS A 19 -10.37 -1.82 7.97
CA CYS A 19 -10.82 -3.14 8.39
C CYS A 19 -12.25 -3.04 8.91
N ASN A 20 -13.17 -3.64 8.18
CA ASN A 20 -14.59 -3.70 8.47
C ASN A 20 -14.95 -5.03 9.14
N PHE A 21 -15.71 -5.01 10.22
CA PHE A 21 -16.09 -6.22 10.94
C PHE A 21 -17.45 -6.10 11.63
N LYS A 22 -18.15 -7.22 11.72
CA LYS A 22 -19.38 -7.38 12.51
C LYS A 22 -19.08 -8.35 13.65
N THR A 23 -19.60 -8.07 14.83
CA THR A 23 -19.52 -8.99 15.97
C THR A 23 -20.74 -8.82 16.85
N ASP A 24 -21.22 -9.93 17.40
CA ASP A 24 -22.27 -9.97 18.41
C ASP A 24 -21.67 -9.96 19.85
N GLY A 25 -20.36 -10.20 20.00
CA GLY A 25 -19.63 -10.15 21.26
C GLY A 25 -19.20 -8.75 21.69
N ARG A 26 -18.67 -8.62 22.91
CA ARG A 26 -18.11 -7.35 23.41
C ARG A 26 -16.67 -7.21 22.89
N LEU A 27 -16.40 -6.16 22.12
CA LEU A 27 -15.06 -5.86 21.62
C LEU A 27 -14.06 -5.76 22.78
N ARG A 28 -12.92 -6.45 22.66
CA ARG A 28 -11.81 -6.45 23.62
C ARG A 28 -10.66 -5.62 23.09
N GLU A 29 -10.20 -5.95 21.88
CA GLU A 29 -9.04 -5.31 21.25
C GLU A 29 -9.10 -5.38 19.73
N ILE A 30 -8.38 -4.47 19.08
CA ILE A 30 -8.08 -4.54 17.65
C ILE A 30 -6.58 -4.34 17.50
N VAL A 31 -5.91 -5.21 16.75
CA VAL A 31 -4.47 -5.13 16.53
C VAL A 31 -4.19 -5.17 15.04
N TRP A 32 -3.42 -4.19 14.56
CA TRP A 32 -2.88 -4.26 13.22
C TRP A 32 -1.43 -4.72 13.25
N PHE A 33 -1.11 -5.62 12.34
CA PHE A 33 0.23 -6.14 12.15
C PHE A 33 0.73 -5.81 10.74
N ARG A 34 2.00 -5.46 10.66
CA ARG A 34 2.79 -5.64 9.44
C ARG A 34 3.40 -7.03 9.50
N VAL A 35 3.25 -7.79 8.42
CA VAL A 35 3.78 -9.13 8.31
C VAL A 35 5.09 -9.09 7.52
N THR A 36 6.14 -9.65 8.10
CA THR A 36 7.49 -9.70 7.52
C THR A 36 7.98 -11.14 7.43
N ASP A 37 9.16 -11.35 6.85
CA ASP A 37 9.84 -12.65 6.74
C ASP A 37 8.92 -13.77 6.20
N GLY A 38 8.32 -13.51 5.04
CA GLY A 38 7.53 -14.49 4.30
C GLY A 38 6.25 -14.94 5.00
N GLY A 39 5.78 -14.22 6.03
CA GLY A 39 4.56 -14.57 6.77
C GLY A 39 4.79 -14.97 8.22
N THR A 40 6.04 -15.17 8.63
CA THR A 40 6.37 -15.76 9.94
C THR A 40 6.43 -14.74 11.08
N LEU A 41 6.84 -13.50 10.78
CA LEU A 41 6.98 -12.44 11.77
C LEU A 41 5.86 -11.41 11.65
N LYS A 42 5.30 -11.02 12.79
CA LYS A 42 4.22 -10.03 12.88
C LYS A 42 4.65 -8.90 13.79
N GLN A 43 4.87 -7.72 13.21
CA GLN A 43 5.17 -6.50 13.94
C GLN A 43 3.87 -5.74 14.20
N LYS A 44 3.54 -5.46 15.47
CA LYS A 44 2.40 -4.61 15.82
C LYS A 44 2.66 -3.18 15.37
N ILE A 45 1.72 -2.62 14.61
CA ILE A 45 1.78 -1.22 14.13
C ILE A 45 0.69 -0.35 14.75
N PHE A 46 -0.39 -0.95 15.24
CA PHE A 46 -1.45 -0.27 15.97
C PHE A 46 -2.14 -1.24 16.92
N THR A 47 -2.62 -0.75 18.06
CA THR A 47 -3.45 -1.50 18.99
C THR A 47 -4.50 -0.60 19.61
N TYR A 48 -5.74 -1.09 19.61
CA TYR A 48 -6.85 -0.53 20.34
C TYR A 48 -7.22 -1.50 21.46
N ASP A 49 -7.36 -1.00 22.68
CA ASP A 49 -7.78 -1.77 23.85
C ASP A 49 -9.02 -1.11 24.48
N ALA A 50 -10.13 -1.85 24.52
CA ALA A 50 -11.42 -1.35 25.01
C ALA A 50 -11.47 -1.16 26.55
N MET A 51 -10.53 -1.71 27.33
CA MET A 51 -10.43 -1.48 28.77
C MET A 51 -9.79 -0.12 29.10
N PHE A 52 -8.84 0.33 28.27
CA PHE A 52 -8.08 1.56 28.52
C PHE A 52 -8.61 2.78 27.75
N ASN A 53 -9.41 2.57 26.70
CA ASN A 53 -10.02 3.68 25.97
C ASN A 53 -11.32 4.14 26.67
N THR A 54 -11.23 5.18 27.49
CA THR A 54 -12.39 5.82 28.16
C THR A 54 -13.20 6.73 27.23
N ASN A 55 -12.71 7.00 26.01
CA ASN A 55 -13.36 7.87 25.05
C ASN A 55 -14.36 7.08 24.20
N TYR A 56 -15.53 6.83 24.78
CA TYR A 56 -16.70 6.15 24.21
C TYR A 56 -17.41 7.00 23.12
N SER A 57 -16.67 7.83 22.38
CA SER A 57 -17.22 8.82 21.43
C SER A 57 -17.16 8.38 19.96
N HIS A 58 -16.55 7.23 19.66
CA HIS A 58 -16.45 6.68 18.30
C HIS A 58 -17.19 5.36 18.07
N MET A 59 -18.07 4.95 19.01
CA MET A 59 -19.02 3.86 18.79
C MET A 59 -20.41 4.45 18.74
N GLU A 60 -20.88 4.79 17.55
CA GLU A 60 -22.27 5.20 17.32
C GLU A 60 -23.24 4.16 17.88
N ASP A 61 -24.19 4.67 18.68
CA ASP A 61 -25.45 4.11 19.13
C ASP A 61 -25.62 2.57 19.19
N TYR A 62 -25.57 2.07 20.43
CA TYR A 62 -25.88 0.70 20.83
C TYR A 62 -27.32 0.21 20.51
N ARG A 63 -28.17 1.03 19.89
CA ARG A 63 -29.63 0.82 19.84
C ARG A 63 -30.23 0.36 18.50
N ARG A 64 -29.44 0.11 17.45
CA ARG A 64 -29.93 -0.48 16.19
C ARG A 64 -29.04 -1.63 15.71
N ARG A 65 -29.15 -2.77 16.40
CA ARG A 65 -28.33 -3.96 16.17
C ARG A 65 -28.97 -4.89 15.16
N GLU A 66 -28.50 -4.81 13.93
CA GLU A 66 -28.39 -5.92 12.95
C GLU A 66 -27.41 -5.56 11.81
N ASP A 67 -27.19 -4.26 11.55
CA ASP A 67 -26.35 -3.80 10.42
C ASP A 67 -25.09 -2.98 10.75
N LEU A 68 -24.76 -2.73 12.02
CA LEU A 68 -23.55 -1.98 12.38
C LEU A 68 -22.27 -2.74 11.99
N VAL A 69 -21.63 -2.29 10.91
CA VAL A 69 -20.28 -2.68 10.51
C VAL A 69 -19.31 -1.75 11.24
N TYR A 70 -18.53 -2.30 12.17
CA TYR A 70 -17.45 -1.56 12.82
C TYR A 70 -16.28 -1.40 11.86
N GLN A 71 -15.61 -0.26 11.93
CA GLN A 71 -14.46 0.03 11.09
C GLN A 71 -13.24 0.40 11.95
N SER A 72 -12.12 -0.26 11.72
CA SER A 72 -10.80 0.11 12.23
C SER A 72 -9.96 0.67 11.09
N THR A 73 -9.26 1.77 11.34
CA THR A 73 -8.42 2.43 10.33
C THR A 73 -7.02 2.70 10.85
N VAL A 74 -6.01 2.40 10.04
CA VAL A 74 -4.61 2.76 10.31
C VAL A 74 -4.09 3.60 9.16
N ARG A 75 -3.50 4.75 9.49
CA ARG A 75 -2.90 5.67 8.53
C ARG A 75 -1.39 5.50 8.58
N LEU A 76 -0.78 5.17 7.45
CA LEU A 76 0.67 5.04 7.28
C LEU A 76 1.16 6.26 6.47
N PRO A 77 1.71 7.29 7.12
CA PRO A 77 2.25 8.45 6.42
C PRO A 77 3.59 8.13 5.78
N GLU A 78 3.93 8.88 4.72
CA GLU A 78 5.25 8.85 4.07
C GLU A 78 5.75 7.43 3.75
N VAL A 79 4.91 6.67 3.04
CA VAL A 79 5.14 5.25 2.75
C VAL A 79 6.48 5.03 2.05
N ARG A 80 7.23 4.03 2.50
CA ARG A 80 8.54 3.65 1.94
C ARG A 80 8.44 2.35 1.15
N ILE A 81 9.42 2.10 0.27
CA ILE A 81 9.52 0.82 -0.46
C ILE A 81 9.55 -0.38 0.48
N SER A 82 10.17 -0.23 1.66
CA SER A 82 10.19 -1.28 2.68
C SER A 82 8.80 -1.67 3.14
N ASP A 83 7.84 -0.74 3.16
CA ASP A 83 6.49 -0.97 3.70
C ASP A 83 5.62 -1.82 2.77
N ASN A 84 6.13 -2.13 1.57
CA ASN A 84 5.52 -3.07 0.64
C ASN A 84 5.42 -4.47 1.26
N GLY A 85 4.20 -4.98 1.38
CA GLY A 85 4.00 -6.33 1.90
C GLY A 85 2.62 -6.57 2.51
N PRO A 86 2.45 -7.73 3.15
CA PRO A 86 1.20 -8.09 3.80
C PRO A 86 0.99 -7.36 5.12
N TYR A 87 -0.25 -6.95 5.36
CA TYR A 87 -0.75 -6.38 6.61
C TYR A 87 -1.95 -7.18 7.07
N GLU A 88 -2.12 -7.31 8.38
CA GLU A 88 -3.22 -8.04 8.98
C GLU A 88 -3.96 -7.19 10.02
N CYS A 89 -5.28 -7.27 10.02
CA CYS A 89 -6.15 -6.72 11.05
C CYS A 89 -6.71 -7.88 11.88
N HIS A 90 -6.48 -7.87 13.19
CA HIS A 90 -6.97 -8.88 14.13
C HIS A 90 -7.98 -8.25 15.07
N VAL A 91 -9.14 -8.89 15.22
CA VAL A 91 -10.21 -8.42 16.10
C VAL A 91 -10.42 -9.44 17.22
N GLY A 92 -10.21 -8.99 18.45
CA GLY A 92 -10.45 -9.77 19.66
C GLY A 92 -11.74 -9.34 20.37
N ILE A 93 -12.51 -10.30 20.85
CA ILE A 93 -13.67 -10.06 21.72
C ILE A 93 -13.50 -10.79 23.06
N TYR A 94 -14.39 -10.46 24.00
CA TYR A 94 -14.63 -11.32 25.15
C TYR A 94 -15.54 -12.49 24.78
N ASP A 95 -15.12 -13.69 25.14
CA ASP A 95 -15.99 -14.86 25.17
C ASP A 95 -17.17 -14.61 26.12
N ARG A 96 -18.39 -14.92 25.67
CA ARG A 96 -19.60 -14.66 26.46
C ARG A 96 -19.72 -15.57 27.68
N ALA A 97 -19.17 -16.78 27.63
CA ALA A 97 -19.23 -17.76 28.71
C ALA A 97 -18.09 -17.57 29.73
N THR A 98 -16.85 -17.37 29.27
CA THR A 98 -15.66 -17.33 30.15
C THR A 98 -15.14 -15.94 30.45
N ARG A 99 -15.58 -14.91 29.70
CA ARG A 99 -14.99 -13.55 29.69
C ARG A 99 -13.49 -13.55 29.35
N GLU A 100 -12.97 -14.60 28.74
CA GLU A 100 -11.60 -14.66 28.25
C GLU A 100 -11.47 -13.97 26.88
N LYS A 101 -10.25 -13.59 26.52
CA LYS A 101 -9.96 -12.98 25.21
C LYS A 101 -9.91 -14.06 24.14
N VAL A 102 -10.70 -13.89 23.09
CA VAL A 102 -10.67 -14.77 21.90
C VAL A 102 -10.49 -13.91 20.65
N VAL A 103 -9.53 -14.28 19.79
CA VAL A 103 -9.41 -13.70 18.44
C VAL A 103 -10.45 -14.38 17.57
N LEU A 104 -11.49 -13.64 17.18
CA LEU A 104 -12.56 -14.22 16.35
C LEU A 104 -12.17 -14.34 14.90
N ALA A 105 -11.45 -13.33 14.40
CA ALA A 105 -11.23 -13.19 12.98
C ALA A 105 -10.03 -12.28 12.70
N SER A 106 -9.33 -12.62 11.63
CA SER A 106 -8.34 -11.77 11.00
C SER A 106 -8.73 -11.51 9.55
N GLY A 107 -8.30 -10.37 9.03
CA GLY A 107 -8.27 -10.09 7.60
C GLY A 107 -6.85 -9.72 7.19
N ASN A 108 -6.52 -9.84 5.90
CA ASN A 108 -5.23 -9.42 5.37
C ASN A 108 -5.39 -8.52 4.13
N VAL A 109 -4.36 -7.74 3.85
CA VAL A 109 -4.23 -6.93 2.63
C VAL A 109 -2.77 -6.82 2.25
N PHE A 110 -2.48 -6.81 0.95
CA PHE A 110 -1.13 -6.58 0.45
C PHE A 110 -0.98 -5.11 0.02
N LEU A 111 -0.08 -4.37 0.67
CA LEU A 111 0.27 -3.01 0.27
C LEU A 111 1.32 -3.08 -0.85
N ASN A 112 0.94 -2.64 -2.04
CA ASN A 112 1.86 -2.49 -3.17
C ASN A 112 2.43 -1.06 -3.19
N VAL A 113 3.74 -0.92 -2.99
CA VAL A 113 4.42 0.38 -3.01
C VAL A 113 5.27 0.51 -4.26
N MET A 114 4.99 1.56 -5.04
CA MET A 114 5.65 1.90 -6.29
C MET A 114 6.61 3.09 -6.10
N ALA A 115 7.68 3.12 -6.87
CA ALA A 115 8.58 4.27 -6.98
C ALA A 115 8.60 4.77 -8.43
N PRO A 116 8.47 6.08 -8.66
CA PRO A 116 8.69 6.65 -9.97
C PRO A 116 10.17 6.51 -10.38
N PRO A 117 10.49 6.48 -11.68
CA PRO A 117 11.87 6.56 -12.13
C PRO A 117 12.58 7.78 -11.57
N LYS A 118 13.79 7.58 -11.05
CA LYS A 118 14.61 8.64 -10.47
C LYS A 118 15.44 9.35 -11.53
N ALA A 119 15.81 8.65 -12.60
CA ALA A 119 16.58 9.20 -13.70
C ALA A 119 16.16 8.61 -15.04
N ILE A 120 16.15 9.48 -16.06
CA ILE A 120 15.91 9.15 -17.46
C ILE A 120 17.02 9.82 -18.26
N ALA A 121 17.72 9.05 -19.10
CA ALA A 121 18.78 9.55 -19.96
C ALA A 121 18.68 8.93 -21.36
N VAL A 122 19.03 9.71 -22.38
CA VAL A 122 19.14 9.21 -23.76
C VAL A 122 20.57 9.42 -24.21
N VAL A 123 21.22 8.34 -24.64
CA VAL A 123 22.61 8.35 -25.12
C VAL A 123 22.70 7.71 -26.49
N ALA A 124 23.66 8.12 -27.30
CA ALA A 124 23.96 7.39 -28.54
C ALA A 124 24.67 6.07 -28.17
N ALA A 125 24.20 4.95 -28.70
CA ALA A 125 24.75 3.61 -28.41
C ALA A 125 26.23 3.51 -28.80
N ASN A 126 26.56 4.13 -29.94
CA ASN A 126 27.91 4.27 -30.46
C ASN A 126 28.12 5.77 -30.66
N THR A 127 29.22 6.35 -30.20
CA THR A 127 29.59 7.74 -30.52
C THR A 127 29.75 7.86 -32.04
N PRO A 128 28.74 8.34 -32.79
CA PRO A 128 28.84 8.38 -34.24
C PRO A 128 29.86 9.46 -34.61
N ALA A 129 30.53 9.31 -35.76
CA ALA A 129 31.25 10.42 -36.35
C ALA A 129 30.33 11.65 -36.45
N GLN A 130 30.92 12.85 -36.41
CA GLN A 130 30.18 14.10 -36.45
C GLN A 130 29.14 14.08 -37.60
N PHE A 131 27.87 14.35 -37.29
CA PHE A 131 26.80 14.24 -38.27
C PHE A 131 27.07 15.12 -39.51
N SER A 132 27.17 14.50 -40.68
CA SER A 132 27.23 15.22 -41.96
C SER A 132 25.81 15.47 -42.47
N ARG A 133 25.49 16.72 -42.80
CA ARG A 133 24.24 17.07 -43.49
C ARG A 133 24.09 16.35 -44.85
N TYR A 134 25.20 15.97 -45.46
CA TYR A 134 25.24 15.45 -46.84
C TYR A 134 25.26 13.92 -46.91
N GLN A 135 25.32 13.22 -45.77
CA GLN A 135 25.38 11.77 -45.75
C GLN A 135 24.40 11.19 -44.73
N ALA A 136 23.48 10.35 -45.20
CA ALA A 136 22.59 9.60 -44.33
C ALA A 136 23.40 8.57 -43.54
N GLN A 137 23.22 8.55 -42.21
CA GLN A 137 23.82 7.58 -41.31
C GLN A 137 22.76 7.05 -40.35
N ASN A 138 22.80 5.73 -40.11
CA ASN A 138 22.00 5.11 -39.07
C ASN A 138 22.71 5.33 -37.73
N PHE A 139 21.96 5.79 -36.74
CA PHE A 139 22.43 5.88 -35.36
C PHE A 139 21.39 5.26 -34.44
N THR A 140 21.86 4.69 -33.34
CA THR A 140 21.01 4.08 -32.32
C THR A 140 21.03 4.95 -31.08
N LEU A 141 19.84 5.28 -30.58
CA LEU A 141 19.68 5.91 -29.27
C LEU A 141 19.30 4.86 -28.25
N VAL A 142 19.93 4.91 -27.08
CA VAL A 142 19.62 4.08 -25.92
C VAL A 142 18.96 4.97 -24.89
N CYS A 143 17.74 4.59 -24.47
CA CYS A 143 17.07 5.21 -23.34
C CYS A 143 17.36 4.40 -22.09
N ILE A 144 17.94 5.05 -21.08
CA ILE A 144 18.29 4.46 -19.79
C ILE A 144 17.35 5.05 -18.75
N VAL A 145 16.55 4.20 -18.12
CA VAL A 145 15.62 4.58 -17.04
C VAL A 145 16.00 3.81 -15.79
N SER A 146 16.19 4.50 -14.66
CA SER A 146 16.59 3.86 -13.41
C SER A 146 15.81 4.35 -12.19
N GLY A 147 15.76 3.52 -11.15
CA GLY A 147 15.13 3.82 -9.87
C GLY A 147 13.61 3.61 -9.80
N GLY A 148 12.98 3.19 -10.91
CA GLY A 148 11.55 2.87 -10.93
C GLY A 148 11.24 1.50 -10.31
N LYS A 149 10.10 1.40 -9.61
CA LYS A 149 9.51 0.14 -9.16
C LYS A 149 7.98 0.18 -9.40
N PRO A 150 7.38 -0.76 -10.15
CA PRO A 150 8.04 -1.83 -10.92
C PRO A 150 8.92 -1.27 -12.04
N GLU A 151 9.63 -2.15 -12.75
CA GLU A 151 10.46 -1.75 -13.89
C GLU A 151 9.59 -0.99 -14.93
N PRO A 152 9.98 0.23 -15.33
CA PRO A 152 9.17 1.07 -16.19
C PRO A 152 9.21 0.60 -17.64
N THR A 153 8.07 0.71 -18.34
CA THR A 153 8.01 0.52 -19.79
C THR A 153 8.47 1.77 -20.52
N VAL A 154 9.37 1.62 -21.49
CA VAL A 154 9.91 2.72 -22.29
C VAL A 154 9.36 2.65 -23.72
N SER A 155 8.91 3.79 -24.27
CA SER A 155 8.46 3.91 -25.65
C SER A 155 9.12 5.12 -26.33
N VAL A 156 9.35 5.01 -27.64
CA VAL A 156 10.00 6.06 -28.45
C VAL A 156 8.94 6.72 -29.34
N LEU A 157 8.84 8.04 -29.27
CA LEU A 157 7.98 8.84 -30.13
C LEU A 157 8.82 9.65 -31.12
N SER A 158 8.57 9.48 -32.42
CA SER A 158 9.15 10.31 -33.47
C SER A 158 8.22 11.47 -33.81
N LEU A 159 8.64 12.70 -33.52
CA LEU A 159 7.93 13.91 -33.94
C LEU A 159 8.59 14.46 -35.20
N ILE A 160 7.91 14.30 -36.34
CA ILE A 160 8.33 14.91 -37.61
C ILE A 160 7.74 16.32 -37.65
N LYS A 161 8.60 17.33 -37.56
CA LYS A 161 8.20 18.73 -37.77
C LYS A 161 8.36 19.04 -39.26
N HIS A 162 7.24 19.20 -39.96
CA HIS A 162 7.28 19.67 -41.35
C HIS A 162 7.80 21.13 -41.38
N PRO A 163 8.82 21.44 -42.19
CA PRO A 163 9.21 22.83 -42.41
C PRO A 163 8.06 23.57 -43.12
N GLN A 164 7.77 24.79 -42.66
CA GLN A 164 6.88 25.74 -43.34
C GLN A 164 7.59 26.36 -44.55
#